data_AF-A0A2V5MR97-F1
#
_entry.id   AF-A0A2V5MR97-F1
#
_cell.length_a   1.000
_cell.length_b   1.000
_cell.length_c   1.000
_cell.angle_alpha   90.00
_cell.angle_beta   90.00
_cell.angle_gamma   90.00
#
_symmetry.space_group_name_H-M   'P 1'
#
loop_
_entity.id
_entity.type
_entity.pdbx_description
1 polymer ?
#
loop_
_entity_poly.entity_id
_entity_poly.type
_entity_poly.pdbx_seq_one_letter_code
_entity_poly.pdbx_strand_id
1 'polypeptide(L)'
;MTPLRADYTVGKMETFDWASLSDEELLERRISTLGLRLEDTALQSLIQQLYDELSAKGLVFHPPCHIGDEWFVPIGIPVIFIPFFLVHDRLRALERTMMLEVEGETPEWFMKLMRHEAGHAYSYAYQLQRKKKWQQTFGRTSREETPNTYRPRPFSRSYVMHLEDWYAQSHPDEDFAETFAIWLTPGLDWRKQYAGWRALRKLEYVDELMRSLAGKPPVHTPQYRVVDYDFLNVKLKTYYARKRKLYEDTYPDFYDADLRQLFAAPAGIKASAYLRRRRRRLLNAVCQWTNEKKFRVNQLLARLIRRCDQLGLHVLNDDPQEDFRVSSFITTLVMNYLFTGKFKRTK
;
A
#
# COMPACT_ATOMS: atom_id res chain seq x y z
N MET A 1 -8.70 28.88 -44.76
CA MET A 1 -9.18 28.53 -43.41
C MET A 1 -7.98 28.19 -42.55
N THR A 2 -7.65 29.10 -41.64
CA THR A 2 -6.49 29.07 -40.74
C THR A 2 -6.78 28.09 -39.59
N PRO A 3 -5.84 27.25 -39.14
CA PRO A 3 -6.01 26.55 -37.89
C PRO A 3 -5.72 27.50 -36.73
N LEU A 4 -6.72 27.70 -35.88
CA LEU A 4 -6.60 28.38 -34.59
C LEU A 4 -5.58 27.61 -33.73
N ARG A 5 -4.39 28.21 -33.57
CA ARG A 5 -3.48 27.85 -32.47
C ARG A 5 -4.17 28.26 -31.17
N ALA A 6 -4.48 27.28 -30.33
CA ALA A 6 -4.77 27.54 -28.93
C ALA A 6 -3.43 27.86 -28.25
N ASP A 7 -3.16 29.14 -28.06
CA ASP A 7 -2.07 29.65 -27.23
C ASP A 7 -2.36 29.26 -25.77
N TYR A 8 -1.90 28.08 -25.37
CA TYR A 8 -1.64 27.82 -23.97
C TYR A 8 -0.45 28.69 -23.58
N THR A 9 -0.71 29.73 -22.80
CA THR A 9 0.32 30.46 -22.06
C THR A 9 1.13 29.47 -21.25
N VAL A 10 2.32 29.14 -21.76
CA VAL A 10 3.37 28.45 -21.02
C VAL A 10 3.76 29.40 -19.90
N GLY A 11 3.14 29.22 -18.73
CA GLY A 11 3.70 29.75 -17.50
C GLY A 11 5.14 29.24 -17.44
N LYS A 12 6.09 30.17 -17.36
CA LYS A 12 7.51 29.88 -17.15
C LYS A 12 7.63 28.69 -16.21
N MET A 13 8.16 27.56 -16.71
CA MET A 13 8.66 26.49 -15.86
C MET A 13 9.84 27.08 -15.10
N GLU A 14 9.56 27.73 -13.98
CA GLU A 14 10.54 27.90 -12.94
C GLU A 14 10.86 26.49 -12.48
N THR A 15 11.98 25.96 -12.97
CA THR A 15 12.73 24.90 -12.29
C THR A 15 13.23 25.48 -10.96
N PHE A 16 12.31 25.86 -10.08
CA PHE A 16 12.62 25.96 -8.68
C PHE A 16 12.98 24.55 -8.27
N ASP A 17 14.23 24.37 -7.88
CA ASP A 17 14.76 23.12 -7.35
C ASP A 17 14.03 22.81 -6.04
N TRP A 18 12.77 22.41 -6.16
CA TRP A 18 11.94 22.01 -5.03
C TRP A 18 12.58 20.81 -4.32
N ALA A 19 13.47 20.09 -5.01
CA ALA A 19 14.21 18.98 -4.43
C ALA A 19 15.20 19.44 -3.36
N SER A 20 15.70 20.68 -3.44
CA SER A 20 16.60 21.28 -2.44
C SER A 20 15.89 21.97 -1.28
N LEU A 21 14.56 22.13 -1.33
CA LEU A 21 13.79 22.78 -0.26
C LEU A 21 13.81 21.98 1.04
N SER A 22 13.71 22.69 2.18
CA SER A 22 13.47 22.04 3.48
C SER A 22 12.12 21.29 3.48
N ASP A 23 11.90 20.39 4.45
CA ASP A 23 10.60 19.71 4.58
C ASP A 23 9.47 20.74 4.76
N GLU A 24 9.68 21.77 5.59
CA GLU A 24 8.71 22.82 5.86
C GLU A 24 8.35 23.63 4.61
N GLU A 25 9.35 24.00 3.81
CA GLU A 25 9.16 24.74 2.57
C GLU A 25 8.49 23.89 1.48
N LEU A 26 8.90 22.62 1.37
CA LEU A 26 8.35 21.68 0.39
C LEU A 26 6.87 21.37 0.71
N LEU A 27 6.51 21.23 1.98
CA LEU A 27 5.14 21.00 2.43
C LEU A 27 4.15 22.11 1.99
N GLU A 28 4.64 23.33 1.76
CA GLU A 28 3.81 24.45 1.27
C GLU A 28 3.55 24.42 -0.25
N ARG A 29 4.27 23.59 -1.01
CA ARG A 29 4.10 23.44 -2.46
C ARG A 29 2.88 22.59 -2.81
N ARG A 30 2.26 22.91 -3.96
CA ARG A 30 1.22 22.07 -4.57
C ARG A 30 1.88 20.94 -5.35
N ILE A 31 1.37 19.72 -5.23
CA ILE A 31 1.97 18.55 -5.90
C ILE A 31 2.00 18.77 -7.43
N SER A 32 0.91 19.30 -8.00
CA SER A 32 0.81 19.65 -9.42
C SER A 32 1.86 20.66 -9.92
N THR A 33 2.46 21.46 -9.03
CA THR A 33 3.48 22.46 -9.42
C THR A 33 4.91 21.88 -9.46
N LEU A 34 5.10 20.63 -9.03
CA LEU A 34 6.41 19.99 -8.98
C LEU A 34 6.90 19.48 -10.35
N GLY A 35 6.06 19.51 -11.38
CA GLY A 35 6.43 19.12 -12.75
C GLY A 35 6.78 17.64 -12.90
N LEU A 36 6.19 16.76 -12.08
CA LEU A 36 6.50 15.34 -12.02
C LEU A 36 6.14 14.61 -13.33
N ARG A 37 6.99 13.67 -13.73
CA ARG A 37 6.87 12.83 -14.92
C ARG A 37 7.32 11.41 -14.61
N LEU A 38 6.75 10.42 -15.29
CA LEU A 38 7.18 9.03 -15.14
C LEU A 38 8.37 8.72 -16.04
N GLU A 39 8.42 9.40 -17.19
CA GLU A 39 9.51 9.32 -18.17
C GLU A 39 10.83 9.80 -17.56
N ASP A 40 11.93 9.21 -18.02
CA ASP A 40 13.30 9.52 -17.59
C ASP A 40 13.54 9.27 -16.09
N THR A 41 12.71 8.45 -15.44
CA THR A 41 12.87 8.00 -14.04
C THR A 41 13.16 6.50 -13.94
N ALA A 42 13.62 6.06 -12.76
CA ALA A 42 13.76 4.64 -12.46
C ALA A 42 12.44 3.86 -12.52
N LEU A 43 11.28 4.54 -12.49
CA LEU A 43 9.97 3.89 -12.60
C LEU A 43 9.68 3.45 -14.04
N GLN A 44 10.23 4.13 -15.04
CA GLN A 44 9.98 3.81 -16.45
C GLN A 44 10.40 2.38 -16.80
N SER A 45 11.54 1.91 -16.27
CA SER A 45 12.00 0.54 -16.49
C SER A 45 11.13 -0.49 -15.79
N LEU A 46 10.57 -0.18 -14.61
CA LEU A 46 9.65 -1.06 -13.89
C LEU A 46 8.28 -1.12 -14.57
N ILE A 47 7.79 -0.01 -15.10
CA ILE A 47 6.56 0.02 -15.91
C ILE A 47 6.77 -0.82 -17.18
N GLN A 48 7.91 -0.66 -17.85
CA GLN A 48 8.24 -1.46 -19.03
C GLN A 48 8.34 -2.96 -18.67
N GLN A 49 8.90 -3.29 -17.50
CA GLN A 49 8.92 -4.67 -17.02
C GLN A 49 7.50 -5.25 -16.91
N LEU A 50 6.53 -4.54 -16.34
CA LEU A 50 5.13 -5.02 -16.32
C LEU A 50 4.61 -5.28 -17.75
N TYR A 51 4.88 -4.36 -18.68
CA TYR A 51 4.42 -4.50 -20.06
C TYR A 51 5.07 -5.68 -20.77
N ASP A 52 6.34 -5.94 -20.52
CA ASP A 52 7.05 -7.10 -21.05
C ASP A 52 6.47 -8.40 -20.46
N GLU A 53 6.14 -8.44 -19.16
CA GLU A 53 5.50 -9.58 -18.51
C GLU A 53 4.11 -9.88 -19.10
N LEU A 54 3.30 -8.84 -19.35
CA LEU A 54 2.00 -8.97 -20.02
C LEU A 54 2.16 -9.47 -21.46
N SER A 55 3.12 -8.91 -22.20
CA SER A 55 3.41 -9.27 -23.59
C SER A 55 3.89 -10.72 -23.70
N ALA A 56 4.71 -11.18 -22.75
CA ALA A 56 5.18 -12.57 -22.68
C ALA A 56 4.03 -13.57 -22.46
N LYS A 57 2.88 -13.12 -21.95
CA LYS A 57 1.63 -13.91 -21.86
C LYS A 57 0.73 -13.78 -23.10
N GLY A 58 1.18 -13.06 -24.14
CA GLY A 58 0.41 -12.80 -25.35
C GLY A 58 -0.69 -11.77 -25.16
N LEU A 59 -0.69 -11.02 -24.06
CA LEU A 59 -1.68 -9.99 -23.79
C LEU A 59 -1.26 -8.67 -24.42
N VAL A 60 -2.13 -8.11 -25.25
CA VAL A 60 -1.85 -6.90 -26.05
C VAL A 60 -2.26 -5.60 -25.35
N PHE A 61 -2.99 -5.69 -24.25
CA PHE A 61 -3.41 -4.53 -23.49
C PHE A 61 -2.35 -4.16 -22.44
N HIS A 62 -1.72 -3.00 -22.63
CA HIS A 62 -0.81 -2.40 -21.66
C HIS A 62 -1.53 -1.24 -20.97
N PRO A 63 -1.94 -1.38 -19.69
CA PRO A 63 -2.65 -0.33 -18.97
C PRO A 63 -1.82 0.96 -18.95
N PRO A 64 -2.33 2.11 -19.42
CA PRO A 64 -1.65 3.38 -19.29
C PRO A 64 -1.36 3.70 -17.81
N CYS A 65 -0.18 4.23 -17.53
CA CYS A 65 0.22 4.63 -16.19
C CYS A 65 0.19 6.16 -16.04
N HIS A 66 -0.36 6.63 -14.93
CA HIS A 66 -0.44 8.05 -14.57
C HIS A 66 0.08 8.28 -13.15
N ILE A 67 0.40 9.52 -12.82
CA ILE A 67 0.82 9.90 -11.47
C ILE A 67 -0.44 10.21 -10.65
N GLY A 68 -0.56 9.58 -9.48
CA GLY A 68 -1.65 9.76 -8.52
C GLY A 68 -1.15 10.04 -7.12
N ASP A 69 -2.07 10.12 -6.17
CA ASP A 69 -1.78 10.32 -4.76
C ASP A 69 -1.67 8.99 -3.97
N GLU A 70 -2.19 7.90 -4.54
CA GLU A 70 -2.06 6.51 -4.06
C GLU A 70 -2.01 5.52 -5.24
N TRP A 71 -1.81 4.22 -4.93
CA TRP A 71 -1.96 3.12 -5.88
C TRP A 71 -3.44 2.83 -6.08
N PHE A 72 -3.94 2.94 -7.31
CA PHE A 72 -5.32 2.55 -7.63
C PHE A 72 -5.57 2.47 -9.13
N VAL A 73 -6.68 1.82 -9.48
CA VAL A 73 -7.34 1.89 -10.79
C VAL A 73 -8.75 2.48 -10.61
N PRO A 74 -9.09 3.62 -11.23
CA PRO A 74 -10.43 4.18 -11.11
C PRO A 74 -11.50 3.21 -11.61
N ILE A 75 -12.65 3.20 -10.93
CA ILE A 75 -13.74 2.29 -11.27
C ILE A 75 -14.15 2.48 -12.73
N GLY A 76 -13.99 1.42 -13.52
CA GLY A 76 -14.36 1.41 -14.94
C GLY A 76 -13.37 2.07 -15.89
N ILE A 77 -12.27 2.65 -15.40
CA ILE A 77 -11.22 3.24 -16.24
C ILE A 77 -9.96 2.41 -16.10
N PRO A 78 -9.55 1.67 -17.14
CA PRO A 78 -8.45 0.71 -17.05
C PRO A 78 -7.08 1.40 -17.18
N VAL A 79 -6.77 2.28 -16.24
CA VAL A 79 -5.47 2.96 -16.12
C VAL A 79 -4.93 2.78 -14.71
N ILE A 80 -3.61 2.72 -14.57
CA ILE A 80 -2.95 2.53 -13.27
C ILE A 80 -2.43 3.88 -12.79
N PHE A 81 -2.76 4.25 -11.55
CA PHE A 81 -2.14 5.39 -10.88
C PHE A 81 -1.00 4.94 -9.99
N ILE A 82 0.15 5.61 -10.15
CA ILE A 82 1.37 5.40 -9.37
C ILE A 82 1.54 6.60 -8.43
N PRO A 83 1.74 6.39 -7.12
CA PRO A 83 1.90 7.49 -6.17
C PRO A 83 3.03 8.44 -6.53
N PHE A 84 2.76 9.74 -6.49
CA PHE A 84 3.69 10.81 -6.86
C PHE A 84 4.99 10.77 -6.06
N PHE A 85 4.94 10.30 -4.81
CA PHE A 85 6.12 10.26 -3.96
C PHE A 85 7.18 9.27 -4.43
N LEU A 86 6.82 8.30 -5.29
CA LEU A 86 7.77 7.34 -5.87
C LEU A 86 8.59 7.93 -7.02
N VAL A 87 8.15 9.05 -7.60
CA VAL A 87 8.75 9.64 -8.81
C VAL A 87 10.15 10.21 -8.54
N HIS A 88 10.45 10.61 -7.30
CA HIS A 88 11.71 11.28 -6.97
C HIS A 88 12.16 11.01 -5.52
N ASP A 89 13.46 10.82 -5.31
CA ASP A 89 14.05 10.47 -4.00
C ASP A 89 13.74 11.48 -2.89
N ARG A 90 13.71 12.78 -3.22
CA ARG A 90 13.30 13.82 -2.27
C ARG A 90 11.89 13.61 -1.73
N LEU A 91 10.96 13.18 -2.59
CA LEU A 91 9.58 12.92 -2.19
C LEU A 91 9.46 11.60 -1.44
N ARG A 92 10.26 10.59 -1.79
CA ARG A 92 10.38 9.35 -0.98
C ARG A 92 10.88 9.66 0.43
N ALA A 93 11.87 10.55 0.56
CA ALA A 93 12.37 11.00 1.86
C ALA A 93 11.28 11.73 2.65
N LEU A 94 10.54 12.65 2.02
CA LEU A 94 9.43 13.36 2.66
C LEU A 94 8.31 12.39 3.06
N GLU A 95 7.91 11.48 2.17
CA GLU A 95 6.95 10.41 2.47
C GLU A 95 7.43 9.62 3.67
N ARG A 96 8.69 9.17 3.71
CA ARG A 96 9.23 8.45 4.88
C ARG A 96 9.18 9.28 6.16
N THR A 97 9.47 10.57 6.11
CA THR A 97 9.37 11.45 7.29
C THR A 97 7.92 11.59 7.75
N MET A 98 7.00 11.84 6.82
CA MET A 98 5.61 12.12 7.12
C MET A 98 4.83 10.85 7.46
N MET A 99 5.20 9.76 6.80
CA MET A 99 4.47 8.50 6.66
C MET A 99 5.17 7.28 7.30
N LEU A 100 6.45 7.39 7.72
CA LEU A 100 7.31 6.31 8.26
C LEU A 100 7.58 5.12 7.33
N GLU A 101 6.88 5.04 6.22
CA GLU A 101 7.03 4.04 5.19
C GLU A 101 6.82 4.71 3.83
N VAL A 102 7.31 4.04 2.80
CA VAL A 102 7.14 4.44 1.41
C VAL A 102 6.66 3.19 0.68
N GLU A 103 5.34 3.10 0.46
CA GLU A 103 4.72 1.95 -0.16
C GLU A 103 5.20 1.79 -1.61
N GLY A 104 5.68 0.60 -1.97
CA GLY A 104 6.26 0.34 -3.28
C GLY A 104 7.67 0.92 -3.47
N GLU A 105 8.39 1.20 -2.37
CA GLU A 105 9.73 1.79 -2.46
C GLU A 105 10.74 0.92 -3.22
N THR A 106 10.79 -0.38 -2.92
CA THR A 106 11.72 -1.30 -3.57
C THR A 106 11.15 -1.81 -4.90
N PRO A 107 12.00 -2.13 -5.89
CA PRO A 107 11.55 -2.72 -7.16
C PRO A 107 10.64 -3.93 -6.98
N GLU A 108 10.93 -4.81 -6.02
CA GLU A 108 10.14 -6.01 -5.76
C GLU A 108 8.73 -5.66 -5.25
N TRP A 109 8.61 -4.70 -4.34
CA TRP A 109 7.32 -4.27 -3.81
C TRP A 109 6.55 -3.46 -4.84
N PHE A 110 7.21 -2.58 -5.58
CA PHE A 110 6.63 -1.86 -6.71
C PHE A 110 6.02 -2.83 -7.72
N MET A 111 6.75 -3.88 -8.10
CA MET A 111 6.25 -4.87 -9.06
C MET A 111 5.12 -5.72 -8.50
N LYS A 112 5.04 -5.95 -7.18
CA LYS A 112 3.83 -6.56 -6.59
C LYS A 112 2.60 -5.67 -6.80
N LEU A 113 2.70 -4.39 -6.44
CA LEU A 113 1.60 -3.44 -6.56
C LEU A 113 1.19 -3.24 -8.03
N MET A 114 2.15 -3.06 -8.93
CA MET A 114 1.88 -2.94 -10.37
C MET A 114 1.13 -4.14 -10.95
N ARG A 115 1.51 -5.37 -10.59
CA ARG A 115 0.80 -6.57 -11.06
C ARG A 115 -0.60 -6.68 -10.47
N HIS A 116 -0.78 -6.25 -9.23
CA HIS A 116 -2.08 -6.17 -8.58
C HIS A 116 -3.00 -5.16 -9.30
N GLU A 117 -2.54 -3.92 -9.49
CA GLU A 117 -3.29 -2.89 -10.22
C GLU A 117 -3.58 -3.29 -11.68
N ALA A 118 -2.64 -3.99 -12.33
CA ALA A 118 -2.88 -4.55 -13.66
C ALA A 118 -4.06 -5.53 -13.65
N GLY A 119 -4.23 -6.31 -12.57
CA GLY A 119 -5.42 -7.15 -12.38
C GLY A 119 -6.70 -6.33 -12.44
N HIS A 120 -6.81 -5.25 -11.67
CA HIS A 120 -7.97 -4.36 -11.72
C HIS A 120 -8.17 -3.73 -13.10
N ALA A 121 -7.11 -3.24 -13.73
CA ALA A 121 -7.17 -2.67 -15.07
C ALA A 121 -7.72 -3.68 -16.09
N TYR A 122 -7.27 -4.94 -16.05
CA TYR A 122 -7.80 -6.01 -16.90
C TYR A 122 -9.26 -6.34 -16.60
N SER A 123 -9.65 -6.33 -15.32
CA SER A 123 -11.05 -6.51 -14.92
C SER A 123 -11.94 -5.48 -15.63
N TYR A 124 -11.59 -4.19 -15.57
CA TYR A 124 -12.38 -3.14 -16.22
C TYR A 124 -12.28 -3.15 -17.74
N ALA A 125 -11.08 -3.31 -18.30
CA ALA A 125 -10.84 -3.27 -19.75
C ALA A 125 -11.60 -4.37 -20.52
N TYR A 126 -11.75 -5.54 -19.91
CA TYR A 126 -12.42 -6.71 -20.50
C TYR A 126 -13.77 -7.04 -19.85
N GLN A 127 -14.22 -6.21 -18.90
CA GLN A 127 -15.44 -6.39 -18.11
C GLN A 127 -15.54 -7.79 -17.48
N LEU A 128 -14.43 -8.30 -16.94
CA LEU A 128 -14.30 -9.67 -16.46
C LEU A 128 -15.25 -9.98 -15.31
N GLN A 129 -15.45 -9.02 -14.41
CA GLN A 129 -16.35 -9.08 -13.27
C GLN A 129 -17.83 -9.31 -13.65
N ARG A 130 -18.20 -9.07 -14.91
CA ARG A 130 -19.56 -9.38 -15.44
C ARG A 130 -19.72 -10.83 -15.86
N LYS A 131 -18.63 -11.59 -16.01
CA LYS A 131 -18.69 -12.98 -16.49
C LYS A 131 -19.20 -13.90 -15.38
N LYS A 132 -20.15 -14.78 -15.72
CA LYS A 132 -20.73 -15.74 -14.77
C LYS A 132 -19.68 -16.65 -14.10
N LYS A 133 -18.71 -17.16 -14.87
CA LYS A 133 -17.63 -18.01 -14.33
C LYS A 133 -16.73 -17.22 -13.36
N TRP A 134 -16.47 -15.94 -13.64
CA TRP A 134 -15.72 -15.06 -12.74
C TRP A 134 -16.45 -14.91 -11.40
N GLN A 135 -17.76 -14.61 -11.45
CA GLN A 135 -18.59 -14.45 -10.24
C GLN A 135 -18.71 -15.73 -9.43
N GLN A 136 -18.73 -16.90 -10.08
CA GLN A 136 -18.71 -18.20 -9.40
C GLN A 136 -17.37 -18.49 -8.72
N THR A 137 -16.27 -17.95 -9.25
CA THR A 137 -14.91 -18.19 -8.74
C THR A 137 -14.53 -17.23 -7.61
N PHE A 138 -14.84 -15.94 -7.74
CA PHE A 138 -14.42 -14.89 -6.80
C PHE A 138 -15.55 -14.34 -5.94
N GLY A 139 -16.79 -14.36 -6.43
CA GLY A 139 -17.96 -13.75 -5.78
C GLY A 139 -18.54 -12.60 -6.60
N ARG A 140 -19.57 -11.94 -6.08
CA ARG A 140 -20.17 -10.74 -6.69
C ARG A 140 -19.50 -9.48 -6.14
N THR A 141 -19.30 -8.49 -7.00
CA THR A 141 -18.65 -7.22 -6.67
C THR A 141 -19.62 -6.16 -6.14
N SER A 142 -20.86 -6.52 -5.80
CA SER A 142 -21.87 -5.57 -5.35
C SER A 142 -21.56 -5.07 -3.93
N ARG A 143 -21.53 -3.73 -3.78
CA ARG A 143 -21.30 -3.05 -2.50
C ARG A 143 -22.23 -3.50 -1.37
N GLU A 144 -23.47 -3.88 -1.68
CA GLU A 144 -24.46 -4.34 -0.68
C GLU A 144 -24.00 -5.60 0.07
N GLU A 145 -23.16 -6.44 -0.54
CA GLU A 145 -22.65 -7.68 0.05
C GLU A 145 -21.25 -7.50 0.67
N THR A 146 -20.64 -6.32 0.55
CA THR A 146 -19.25 -6.07 0.99
C THR A 146 -19.20 -5.33 2.31
N PRO A 147 -18.72 -5.94 3.40
CA PRO A 147 -18.57 -5.27 4.68
C PRO A 147 -17.55 -4.12 4.59
N ASN A 148 -17.80 -3.01 5.31
CA ASN A 148 -16.85 -1.88 5.41
C ASN A 148 -15.50 -2.27 6.07
N THR A 149 -15.42 -3.44 6.70
CA THR A 149 -14.21 -4.00 7.30
C THR A 149 -14.20 -5.52 7.10
N TYR A 150 -13.11 -6.09 6.62
CA TYR A 150 -12.95 -7.54 6.52
C TYR A 150 -12.21 -8.11 7.74
N ARG A 151 -12.58 -9.32 8.16
CA ARG A 151 -11.84 -10.07 9.18
C ARG A 151 -11.15 -11.24 8.50
N PRO A 152 -9.82 -11.20 8.31
CA PRO A 152 -9.12 -12.23 7.59
C PRO A 152 -9.20 -13.56 8.34
N ARG A 153 -9.22 -14.66 7.58
CA ARG A 153 -9.08 -16.02 8.09
C ARG A 153 -7.66 -16.50 7.79
N PRO A 154 -6.72 -16.43 8.76
CA PRO A 154 -5.30 -16.56 8.47
C PRO A 154 -4.83 -17.87 7.84
N PHE A 155 -5.57 -18.95 8.11
CA PHE A 155 -5.25 -20.31 7.65
C PHE A 155 -6.09 -20.75 6.44
N SER A 156 -6.88 -19.83 5.86
CA SER A 156 -7.68 -20.13 4.68
C SER A 156 -6.77 -20.44 3.49
N ARG A 157 -6.87 -21.66 2.96
CA ARG A 157 -6.22 -22.07 1.71
C ARG A 157 -7.05 -21.74 0.46
N SER A 158 -8.09 -20.92 0.60
CA SER A 158 -8.97 -20.50 -0.50
C SER A 158 -8.48 -19.27 -1.24
N TYR A 159 -7.46 -18.59 -0.73
CA TYR A 159 -6.93 -17.34 -1.28
C TYR A 159 -5.43 -17.46 -1.51
N VAL A 160 -4.93 -16.70 -2.48
CA VAL A 160 -3.50 -16.53 -2.68
C VAL A 160 -2.92 -15.63 -1.58
N MET A 161 -1.61 -15.71 -1.36
CA MET A 161 -0.87 -14.84 -0.45
C MET A 161 0.11 -14.00 -1.28
N HIS A 162 -0.26 -12.75 -1.58
CA HIS A 162 0.52 -11.86 -2.43
C HIS A 162 0.93 -10.57 -1.70
N LEU A 163 -0.03 -9.69 -1.44
CA LEU A 163 0.12 -8.55 -0.52
C LEU A 163 -0.11 -9.01 0.93
N GLU A 164 0.25 -8.13 1.87
CA GLU A 164 0.15 -8.41 3.29
C GLU A 164 -1.33 -8.44 3.76
N ASP A 165 -1.55 -8.66 5.06
CA ASP A 165 -2.88 -8.61 5.71
C ASP A 165 -3.98 -9.50 5.13
N TRP A 166 -3.61 -10.53 4.38
CA TRP A 166 -4.55 -11.42 3.69
C TRP A 166 -5.48 -10.61 2.78
N TYR A 167 -4.93 -9.62 2.08
CA TYR A 167 -5.67 -8.63 1.31
C TYR A 167 -6.64 -9.23 0.29
N ALA A 168 -6.29 -10.37 -0.30
CA ALA A 168 -7.18 -11.16 -1.17
C ALA A 168 -8.53 -11.55 -0.54
N GLN A 169 -8.68 -11.49 0.79
CA GLN A 169 -9.94 -11.78 1.49
C GLN A 169 -10.83 -10.56 1.69
N SER A 170 -10.36 -9.38 1.33
CA SER A 170 -11.06 -8.12 1.61
C SER A 170 -12.27 -7.90 0.72
N HIS A 171 -12.18 -8.28 -0.56
CA HIS A 171 -13.25 -8.14 -1.53
C HIS A 171 -13.02 -9.07 -2.74
N PRO A 172 -14.06 -9.52 -3.48
CA PRO A 172 -13.89 -10.34 -4.69
C PRO A 172 -12.99 -9.73 -5.78
N ASP A 173 -13.01 -8.39 -5.95
CA ASP A 173 -12.10 -7.73 -6.89
C ASP A 173 -10.64 -7.85 -6.45
N GLU A 174 -10.38 -7.78 -5.14
CA GLU A 174 -9.04 -7.89 -4.54
C GLU A 174 -8.53 -9.33 -4.61
N ASP A 175 -9.40 -10.31 -4.37
CA ASP A 175 -9.12 -11.73 -4.58
C ASP A 175 -8.67 -12.01 -6.03
N PHE A 176 -9.36 -11.40 -7.01
CA PHE A 176 -8.98 -11.50 -8.41
C PHE A 176 -7.66 -10.80 -8.70
N ALA A 177 -7.46 -9.55 -8.27
CA ALA A 177 -6.24 -8.78 -8.50
C ALA A 177 -5.01 -9.47 -7.91
N GLU A 178 -5.11 -9.97 -6.67
CA GLU A 178 -4.06 -10.75 -6.01
C GLU A 178 -3.77 -12.08 -6.76
N THR A 179 -4.82 -12.77 -7.22
CA THR A 179 -4.68 -14.01 -7.99
C THR A 179 -4.02 -13.75 -9.35
N PHE A 180 -4.40 -12.67 -10.03
CA PHE A 180 -3.80 -12.21 -11.27
C PHE A 180 -2.32 -11.88 -11.09
N ALA A 181 -1.96 -11.17 -10.02
CA ALA A 181 -0.58 -10.80 -9.75
C ALA A 181 0.33 -12.02 -9.53
N ILE A 182 -0.14 -13.02 -8.79
CA ILE A 182 0.58 -14.30 -8.62
C ILE A 182 0.71 -15.05 -9.93
N TRP A 183 -0.35 -15.12 -10.74
CA TRP A 183 -0.31 -15.79 -12.04
C TRP A 183 0.67 -15.12 -13.03
N LEU A 184 0.76 -13.79 -13.00
CA LEU A 184 1.62 -13.01 -13.89
C LEU A 184 3.10 -13.05 -13.47
N THR A 185 3.40 -13.27 -12.19
CA THR A 185 4.76 -13.21 -11.63
C THR A 185 5.72 -14.16 -12.38
N PRO A 186 6.79 -13.63 -13.03
CA PRO A 186 7.73 -14.44 -13.79
C PRO A 186 8.47 -15.46 -12.92
N GLY A 187 8.71 -16.65 -13.47
CA GLY A 187 9.47 -17.72 -12.80
C GLY A 187 8.76 -18.37 -11.61
N LEU A 188 7.59 -17.89 -11.20
CA LEU A 188 6.84 -18.47 -10.09
C LEU A 188 6.05 -19.70 -10.55
N ASP A 189 6.43 -20.88 -10.05
CA ASP A 189 5.63 -22.10 -10.22
C ASP A 189 4.45 -22.10 -9.24
N TRP A 190 3.42 -21.33 -9.58
CA TRP A 190 2.21 -21.20 -8.77
C TRP A 190 1.44 -22.52 -8.66
N ARG A 191 1.58 -23.44 -9.62
CA ARG A 191 0.95 -24.78 -9.55
C ARG A 191 1.54 -25.58 -8.40
N LYS A 192 2.87 -25.57 -8.28
CA LYS A 192 3.58 -26.21 -7.17
C LYS A 192 3.34 -25.49 -5.84
N GLN A 193 3.42 -24.16 -5.83
CA GLN A 193 3.25 -23.37 -4.60
C GLN A 193 1.87 -23.54 -3.96
N TYR A 194 0.81 -23.58 -4.78
CA TYR A 194 -0.57 -23.69 -4.32
C TYR A 194 -1.13 -25.12 -4.45
N ALA A 195 -0.28 -26.13 -4.60
CA ALA A 195 -0.70 -27.53 -4.67
C ALA A 195 -1.53 -27.92 -3.43
N GLY A 196 -2.73 -28.46 -3.67
CA GLY A 196 -3.67 -28.84 -2.61
C GLY A 196 -4.42 -27.67 -1.96
N TRP A 197 -4.25 -26.44 -2.44
CA TRP A 197 -5.02 -25.27 -1.99
C TRP A 197 -6.25 -25.07 -2.87
N ARG A 198 -7.35 -24.58 -2.27
CA ARG A 198 -8.55 -24.21 -3.06
C ARG A 198 -8.27 -23.01 -3.96
N ALA A 199 -7.30 -22.15 -3.60
CA ALA A 199 -6.82 -21.04 -4.41
C ALA A 199 -6.24 -21.47 -5.77
N LEU A 200 -5.72 -22.70 -5.89
CA LEU A 200 -5.17 -23.22 -7.14
C LEU A 200 -6.20 -23.18 -8.27
N ARG A 201 -7.46 -23.51 -7.97
CA ARG A 201 -8.56 -23.46 -8.96
C ARG A 201 -8.81 -22.04 -9.48
N LYS A 202 -8.55 -21.01 -8.67
CA LYS A 202 -8.65 -19.61 -9.10
C LYS A 202 -7.50 -19.26 -10.05
N LEU A 203 -6.29 -19.70 -9.74
CA LEU A 203 -5.12 -19.52 -10.62
C LEU A 203 -5.30 -20.24 -11.96
N GLU A 204 -5.81 -21.46 -11.95
CA GLU A 204 -6.14 -22.21 -13.17
C GLU A 204 -7.23 -21.48 -13.99
N TYR A 205 -8.24 -20.93 -13.31
CA TYR A 205 -9.26 -20.13 -13.98
C TYR A 205 -8.68 -18.85 -14.60
N VAL A 206 -7.82 -18.12 -13.89
CA VAL A 206 -7.15 -16.93 -14.42
C VAL A 206 -6.26 -17.30 -15.61
N ASP A 207 -5.54 -18.42 -15.56
CA ASP A 207 -4.72 -18.91 -16.68
C ASP A 207 -5.56 -19.20 -17.93
N GLU A 208 -6.69 -19.91 -17.77
CA GLU A 208 -7.65 -20.14 -18.86
C GLU A 208 -8.23 -18.82 -19.39
N LEU A 209 -8.64 -17.93 -18.48
CA LEU A 209 -9.27 -16.65 -18.83
C LEU A 209 -8.29 -15.77 -19.62
N MET A 210 -7.06 -15.60 -19.17
CA MET A 210 -6.07 -14.75 -19.82
C MET A 210 -5.62 -15.32 -21.16
N ARG A 211 -5.46 -16.65 -21.29
CA ARG A 211 -5.22 -17.29 -22.61
C ARG A 211 -6.35 -17.00 -23.59
N SER A 212 -7.60 -16.95 -23.12
CA SER A 212 -8.75 -16.61 -23.99
C SER A 212 -8.74 -15.16 -24.48
N LEU A 213 -7.95 -14.28 -23.84
CA LEU A 213 -7.78 -12.86 -24.19
C LEU A 213 -6.49 -12.60 -24.97
N ALA A 214 -5.60 -13.58 -25.13
CA ALA A 214 -4.36 -13.41 -25.88
C ALA A 214 -4.64 -12.91 -27.30
N GLY A 215 -3.91 -11.87 -27.71
CA GLY A 215 -4.09 -11.18 -29.00
C GLY A 215 -5.36 -10.34 -29.14
N LYS A 216 -6.25 -10.29 -28.14
CA LYS A 216 -7.52 -9.55 -28.23
C LYS A 216 -7.41 -8.16 -27.60
N PRO A 217 -7.82 -7.09 -28.31
CA PRO A 217 -7.85 -5.76 -27.73
C PRO A 217 -8.89 -5.66 -26.59
N PRO A 218 -8.74 -4.69 -25.68
CA PRO A 218 -9.72 -4.44 -24.63
C PRO A 218 -11.08 -4.03 -25.24
N VAL A 219 -12.18 -4.42 -24.58
CA VAL A 219 -13.55 -4.15 -25.07
C VAL A 219 -14.13 -2.85 -24.51
N HIS A 220 -13.51 -2.30 -23.46
CA HIS A 220 -13.93 -1.08 -22.81
C HIS A 220 -12.73 -0.19 -22.46
N THR A 221 -12.56 0.88 -23.21
CA THR A 221 -11.49 1.88 -23.03
C THR A 221 -12.08 3.28 -23.04
N PRO A 222 -12.84 3.67 -22.00
CA PRO A 222 -13.33 5.05 -21.90
C PRO A 222 -12.13 6.00 -21.90
N GLN A 223 -12.31 7.17 -22.53
CA GLN A 223 -11.24 8.17 -22.59
C GLN A 223 -10.92 8.65 -21.17
N TYR A 224 -9.67 8.47 -20.74
CA TYR A 224 -9.17 9.09 -19.53
C TYR A 224 -9.13 10.62 -19.70
N ARG A 225 -9.68 11.34 -18.72
CA ARG A 225 -9.66 12.81 -18.68
C ARG A 225 -8.97 13.25 -17.40
N VAL A 226 -7.83 13.91 -17.54
CA VAL A 226 -7.02 14.40 -16.42
C VAL A 226 -7.84 15.24 -15.45
N VAL A 227 -8.75 16.07 -15.97
CA VAL A 227 -9.61 16.97 -15.18
C VAL A 227 -10.56 16.24 -14.23
N ASP A 228 -10.95 15.00 -14.55
CA ASP A 228 -11.86 14.20 -13.72
C ASP A 228 -11.11 13.53 -12.55
N TYR A 229 -9.77 13.59 -12.57
CA TYR A 229 -8.85 12.90 -11.68
C TYR A 229 -7.73 13.86 -11.18
N ASP A 230 -8.08 15.11 -10.87
CA ASP A 230 -7.15 16.13 -10.35
C ASP A 230 -6.85 15.92 -8.85
N PHE A 231 -6.21 14.80 -8.53
CA PHE A 231 -5.80 14.45 -7.16
C PHE A 231 -4.63 15.30 -6.65
N LEU A 232 -3.85 15.89 -7.56
CA LEU A 232 -2.56 16.49 -7.26
C LEU A 232 -2.60 18.01 -7.08
N ASN A 233 -3.74 18.66 -7.35
CA ASN A 233 -3.93 20.08 -7.08
C ASN A 233 -4.22 20.38 -5.60
N VAL A 234 -3.36 19.86 -4.73
CA VAL A 234 -3.40 20.01 -3.29
C VAL A 234 -1.99 20.31 -2.77
N LYS A 235 -1.87 21.08 -1.69
CA LYS A 235 -0.59 21.28 -1.01
C LYS A 235 -0.13 19.97 -0.36
N LEU A 236 1.17 19.69 -0.37
CA LEU A 236 1.75 18.53 0.30
C LEU A 236 1.35 18.45 1.78
N LYS A 237 1.36 19.57 2.51
CA LYS A 237 0.88 19.63 3.90
C LYS A 237 -0.57 19.15 4.06
N THR A 238 -1.44 19.52 3.12
CA THR A 238 -2.85 19.18 3.16
C THR A 238 -3.07 17.72 2.78
N TYR A 239 -2.32 17.21 1.78
CA TYR A 239 -2.28 15.79 1.45
C TYR A 239 -1.88 14.96 2.68
N TYR A 240 -0.74 15.27 3.31
CA TYR A 240 -0.28 14.52 4.48
C TYR A 240 -1.20 14.63 5.68
N ALA A 241 -1.81 15.80 5.93
CA ALA A 241 -2.81 15.95 6.98
C ALA A 241 -4.04 15.05 6.72
N ARG A 242 -4.54 15.00 5.48
CA ARG A 242 -5.67 14.14 5.09
C ARG A 242 -5.30 12.65 5.19
N LYS A 243 -4.15 12.27 4.66
CA LYS A 243 -3.65 10.89 4.70
C LYS A 243 -3.49 10.42 6.15
N ARG A 244 -2.88 11.24 7.01
CA ARG A 244 -2.78 10.93 8.45
C ARG A 244 -4.15 10.80 9.13
N LYS A 245 -5.11 11.65 8.80
CA LYS A 245 -6.50 11.55 9.31
C LYS A 245 -7.18 10.26 8.85
N LEU A 246 -7.00 9.87 7.59
CA LEU A 246 -7.59 8.65 7.02
C LEU A 246 -6.98 7.38 7.66
N TYR A 247 -5.69 7.39 7.91
CA TYR A 247 -4.95 6.31 8.57
C TYR A 247 -4.69 6.61 10.06
N GLU A 248 -5.58 7.34 10.73
CA GLU A 248 -5.42 7.74 12.13
C GLU A 248 -5.07 6.56 13.06
N ASP A 249 -5.55 5.36 12.71
CA ASP A 249 -5.33 4.11 13.43
C ASP A 249 -3.97 3.41 13.16
N THR A 250 -3.16 3.93 12.22
CA THR A 250 -1.92 3.31 11.70
C THR A 250 -0.67 4.19 11.89
N TYR A 251 -0.80 5.47 12.31
CA TYR A 251 0.24 6.51 12.24
C TYR A 251 1.04 6.78 13.56
N PRO A 252 2.29 7.32 13.51
CA PRO A 252 3.28 7.35 14.60
C PRO A 252 2.85 8.07 15.86
N ASP A 253 2.18 9.21 15.71
CA ASP A 253 1.80 10.06 16.84
C ASP A 253 0.65 9.46 17.64
N PHE A 254 0.00 8.44 17.09
CA PHE A 254 -1.11 7.73 17.71
C PHE A 254 -0.73 7.15 19.08
N TYR A 255 0.49 6.64 19.17
CA TYR A 255 1.03 6.14 20.41
C TYR A 255 1.75 7.22 21.20
N ASP A 256 1.92 8.45 20.71
CA ASP A 256 2.77 9.42 21.41
C ASP A 256 2.24 9.77 22.79
N ALA A 257 0.93 9.95 22.93
CA ALA A 257 0.32 10.19 24.23
C ALA A 257 0.53 8.99 25.17
N ASP A 258 0.30 7.77 24.65
CA ASP A 258 0.47 6.54 25.42
C ASP A 258 1.95 6.27 25.74
N LEU A 259 2.88 6.58 24.83
CA LEU A 259 4.33 6.44 24.97
C LEU A 259 4.90 7.49 25.93
N ARG A 260 4.42 8.74 25.87
CA ARG A 260 4.78 9.78 26.85
C ARG A 260 4.27 9.43 28.23
N GLN A 261 3.10 8.79 28.33
CA GLN A 261 2.58 8.28 29.60
C GLN A 261 3.37 7.07 30.11
N LEU A 262 3.73 6.14 29.22
CA LEU A 262 4.47 4.92 29.54
C LEU A 262 5.92 5.23 29.92
N PHE A 263 6.57 6.15 29.20
CA PHE A 263 7.96 6.57 29.39
C PHE A 263 8.03 8.04 29.81
N ALA A 264 7.47 8.33 30.99
CA ALA A 264 7.30 9.69 31.50
C ALA A 264 8.53 10.23 32.27
N ALA A 265 9.64 9.49 32.34
CA ALA A 265 10.77 9.92 33.15
C ALA A 265 11.49 11.12 32.52
N PRO A 266 11.87 12.15 33.30
CA PRO A 266 12.57 13.32 32.77
C PRO A 266 14.02 13.02 32.37
N ALA A 267 14.62 11.99 32.96
CA ALA A 267 15.96 11.50 32.68
C ALA A 267 16.05 10.00 33.01
N GLY A 268 17.11 9.33 32.57
CA GLY A 268 17.34 7.91 32.81
C GLY A 268 17.87 7.19 31.56
N ILE A 269 17.48 5.94 31.37
CA ILE A 269 17.82 5.19 30.17
C ILE A 269 16.87 5.63 29.05
N LYS A 270 17.39 5.81 27.82
CA LYS A 270 16.53 6.02 26.65
C LYS A 270 15.51 4.90 26.52
N ALA A 271 14.23 5.23 26.37
CA ALA A 271 13.15 4.25 26.24
C ALA A 271 13.39 3.31 25.04
N SER A 272 13.97 3.82 23.95
CA SER A 272 14.38 3.03 22.79
C SER A 272 15.44 1.97 23.14
N ALA A 273 16.44 2.32 23.95
CA ALA A 273 17.48 1.40 24.42
C ALA A 273 16.90 0.37 25.40
N TYR A 274 16.00 0.80 26.28
CA TYR A 274 15.25 -0.08 27.18
C TYR A 274 14.49 -1.16 26.41
N LEU A 275 13.72 -0.76 25.40
CA LEU A 275 12.94 -1.65 24.54
C LEU A 275 13.82 -2.58 23.71
N ARG A 276 14.93 -2.07 23.13
CA ARG A 276 15.90 -2.89 22.38
C ARG A 276 16.50 -4.00 23.25
N ARG A 277 16.92 -3.69 24.47
CA ARG A 277 17.52 -4.67 25.40
C ARG A 277 16.54 -5.79 25.76
N ARG A 278 15.25 -5.50 25.81
CA ARG A 278 14.18 -6.43 26.24
C ARG A 278 13.39 -7.02 25.07
N ARG A 279 13.79 -6.72 23.84
CA ARG A 279 13.04 -7.02 22.61
C ARG A 279 12.57 -8.48 22.53
N ARG A 280 13.48 -9.43 22.75
CA ARG A 280 13.18 -10.87 22.65
C ARG A 280 12.15 -11.32 23.69
N ARG A 281 12.26 -10.82 24.93
CA ARG A 281 11.36 -11.16 26.03
C ARG A 281 9.96 -10.59 25.80
N LEU A 282 9.87 -9.32 25.42
CA LEU A 282 8.61 -8.66 25.09
C LEU A 282 7.90 -9.37 23.93
N LEU A 283 8.64 -9.67 22.86
CA LEU A 283 8.09 -10.35 21.69
C LEU A 283 7.54 -11.74 22.04
N ASN A 284 8.27 -12.54 22.84
CA ASN A 284 7.80 -13.85 23.25
C ASN A 284 6.55 -13.76 24.14
N ALA A 285 6.54 -12.84 25.11
CA ALA A 285 5.41 -12.65 26.02
C ALA A 285 4.14 -12.25 25.27
N VAL A 286 4.23 -11.31 24.33
CA VAL A 286 3.10 -10.86 23.52
C VAL A 286 2.62 -11.98 22.59
N CYS A 287 3.51 -12.63 21.84
CA CYS A 287 3.12 -13.69 20.91
C CYS A 287 2.46 -14.90 21.60
N GLN A 288 2.89 -15.24 22.82
CA GLN A 288 2.33 -16.37 23.56
C GLN A 288 0.83 -16.23 23.79
N TRP A 289 0.35 -15.03 24.13
CA TRP A 289 -1.05 -14.80 24.51
C TRP A 289 -1.92 -14.28 23.37
N THR A 290 -1.31 -13.68 22.36
CA THR A 290 -2.03 -13.13 21.20
C THR A 290 -2.16 -14.10 20.03
N ASN A 291 -1.37 -15.18 20.02
CA ASN A 291 -1.23 -16.11 18.88
C ASN A 291 -0.81 -15.41 17.56
N GLU A 292 -0.27 -14.18 17.65
CA GLU A 292 0.17 -13.38 16.52
C GLU A 292 1.58 -13.79 16.04
N LYS A 293 1.85 -13.63 14.74
CA LYS A 293 3.14 -13.92 14.14
C LYS A 293 4.21 -12.99 14.72
N LYS A 294 5.32 -13.59 15.18
CA LYS A 294 6.51 -12.89 15.70
C LYS A 294 6.97 -11.73 14.81
N PHE A 295 6.89 -11.90 13.49
CA PHE A 295 7.26 -10.86 12.52
C PHE A 295 6.44 -9.57 12.67
N ARG A 296 5.12 -9.65 12.81
CA ARG A 296 4.21 -8.49 12.93
C ARG A 296 4.42 -7.75 14.25
N VAL A 297 4.52 -8.50 15.35
CA VAL A 297 4.86 -7.93 16.67
C VAL A 297 6.24 -7.26 16.63
N ASN A 298 7.20 -7.85 15.90
CA ASN A 298 8.54 -7.29 15.73
C ASN A 298 8.53 -5.98 14.93
N GLN A 299 7.71 -5.87 13.88
CA GLN A 299 7.52 -4.63 13.12
C GLN A 299 6.90 -3.53 13.98
N LEU A 300 5.84 -3.83 14.74
CA LEU A 300 5.25 -2.89 15.71
C LEU A 300 6.31 -2.41 16.71
N LEU A 301 7.05 -3.34 17.32
CA LEU A 301 8.08 -2.99 18.30
C LEU A 301 9.22 -2.16 17.68
N ALA A 302 9.59 -2.41 16.42
CA ALA A 302 10.55 -1.57 15.70
C ALA A 302 10.02 -0.13 15.50
N ARG A 303 8.73 0.02 15.17
CA ARG A 303 8.07 1.33 15.06
C ARG A 303 8.07 2.08 16.39
N LEU A 304 7.65 1.43 17.48
CA LEU A 304 7.64 2.03 18.82
C LEU A 304 9.05 2.47 19.26
N ILE A 305 10.08 1.65 19.02
CA ILE A 305 11.47 2.00 19.34
C ILE A 305 11.93 3.25 18.60
N ARG A 306 11.69 3.32 17.28
CA ARG A 306 12.04 4.51 16.48
C ARG A 306 11.30 5.74 16.99
N ARG A 307 10.03 5.59 17.39
CA ARG A 307 9.24 6.70 17.90
C ARG A 307 9.72 7.20 19.26
N CYS A 308 10.09 6.30 20.17
CA CYS A 308 10.71 6.69 21.44
C CYS A 308 12.02 7.48 21.24
N ASP A 309 12.82 7.13 20.23
CA ASP A 309 14.04 7.90 19.88
C ASP A 309 13.69 9.30 19.37
N GLN A 310 12.71 9.42 18.46
CA GLN A 310 12.26 10.72 17.91
C GLN A 310 11.67 11.65 18.97
N LEU A 311 10.95 11.09 19.95
CA LEU A 311 10.32 11.83 21.04
C LEU A 311 11.28 12.17 22.20
N GLY A 312 12.50 11.60 22.22
CA GLY A 312 13.45 11.80 23.31
C GLY A 312 13.00 11.21 24.65
N LEU A 313 12.26 10.10 24.64
CA LEU A 313 11.67 9.52 25.86
C LEU A 313 12.68 8.74 26.71
N HIS A 314 12.50 8.80 28.03
CA HIS A 314 13.36 8.13 29.01
C HIS A 314 12.54 7.31 30.01
N VAL A 315 13.21 6.35 30.64
CA VAL A 315 12.64 5.47 31.67
C VAL A 315 13.64 5.28 32.81
N LEU A 316 13.12 5.22 34.04
CA LEU A 316 13.92 4.87 35.21
C LEU A 316 14.20 3.35 35.20
N ASN A 317 15.40 2.95 35.57
CA ASN A 317 15.83 1.54 35.46
C ASN A 317 15.50 0.69 36.71
N ASP A 318 14.82 1.28 37.69
CA ASP A 318 14.54 0.71 39.00
C ASP A 318 13.05 0.34 39.22
N ASP A 319 12.16 0.66 38.27
CA ASP A 319 10.75 0.28 38.38
C ASP A 319 10.52 -1.19 37.95
N PRO A 320 10.20 -2.09 38.90
CA PRO A 320 10.01 -3.51 38.60
C PRO A 320 8.71 -3.80 37.81
N GLN A 321 7.79 -2.84 37.71
CA GLN A 321 6.51 -3.00 37.00
C GLN A 321 6.57 -2.52 35.54
N GLU A 322 7.66 -1.87 35.13
CA GLU A 322 7.75 -1.26 33.81
C GLU A 322 7.66 -2.29 32.68
N ASP A 323 8.30 -3.44 32.85
CA ASP A 323 8.20 -4.57 31.92
C ASP A 323 6.77 -5.08 31.74
N PHE A 324 5.98 -5.07 32.81
CA PHE A 324 4.58 -5.49 32.80
C PHE A 324 3.71 -4.47 32.07
N ARG A 325 3.89 -3.17 32.33
CA ARG A 325 3.15 -2.09 31.64
C ARG A 325 3.42 -2.08 30.14
N VAL A 326 4.70 -2.20 29.75
CA VAL A 326 5.11 -2.27 28.33
C VAL A 326 4.51 -3.50 27.66
N SER A 327 4.59 -4.68 28.29
CA SER A 327 4.03 -5.91 27.71
C SER A 327 2.51 -5.83 27.56
N SER A 328 1.82 -5.28 28.56
CA SER A 328 0.37 -5.07 28.53
C SER A 328 -0.03 -4.11 27.42
N PHE A 329 0.65 -2.97 27.30
CA PHE A 329 0.42 -2.00 26.23
C PHE A 329 0.57 -2.63 24.85
N ILE A 330 1.70 -3.28 24.57
CA ILE A 330 1.94 -3.92 23.26
C ILE A 330 0.90 -5.02 22.99
N THR A 331 0.50 -5.79 24.01
CA THR A 331 -0.53 -6.82 23.90
C THR A 331 -1.89 -6.20 23.53
N THR A 332 -2.29 -5.11 24.19
CA THR A 332 -3.52 -4.38 23.86
C THR A 332 -3.52 -3.90 22.42
N LEU A 333 -2.40 -3.34 21.96
CA LEU A 333 -2.24 -2.90 20.58
C LEU A 333 -2.45 -4.07 19.60
N VAL A 334 -1.71 -5.16 19.81
CA VAL A 334 -1.78 -6.36 18.95
C VAL A 334 -3.18 -6.96 18.95
N MET A 335 -3.82 -7.11 20.11
CA MET A 335 -5.16 -7.68 20.21
C MET A 335 -6.22 -6.78 19.57
N ASN A 336 -6.11 -5.46 19.74
CA ASN A 336 -7.06 -4.58 19.07
C ASN A 336 -6.91 -4.68 17.54
N TYR A 337 -5.68 -4.74 17.05
CA TYR A 337 -5.42 -4.92 15.62
C TYR A 337 -5.99 -6.24 15.11
N LEU A 338 -5.81 -7.33 15.86
CA LEU A 338 -6.40 -8.64 15.56
C LEU A 338 -7.94 -8.61 15.46
N PHE A 339 -8.63 -7.88 16.34
CA PHE A 339 -10.10 -7.90 16.39
C PHE A 339 -10.79 -6.83 15.55
N THR A 340 -10.09 -5.75 15.23
CA THR A 340 -10.68 -4.55 14.60
C THR A 340 -9.97 -4.11 13.32
N GLY A 341 -8.81 -4.68 13.00
CA GLY A 341 -7.92 -4.16 11.97
C GLY A 341 -7.19 -2.86 12.38
N LYS A 342 -7.41 -2.38 13.60
CA LYS A 342 -6.89 -1.10 14.14
C LYS A 342 -6.16 -1.34 15.45
N PHE A 343 -5.06 -0.65 15.76
CA PHE A 343 -4.32 -0.91 17.01
C PHE A 343 -4.92 -0.29 18.28
N LYS A 344 -5.90 0.63 18.20
CA LYS A 344 -6.71 1.10 19.37
C LYS A 344 -8.12 1.48 18.93
N ARG A 345 -9.09 1.45 19.86
CA ARG A 345 -10.47 1.88 19.61
C ARG A 345 -10.55 3.40 19.59
N THR A 346 -11.08 3.97 18.52
CA THR A 346 -11.57 5.35 18.49
C THR A 346 -12.83 5.46 19.36
N LYS A 347 -12.94 6.55 20.13
CA LYS A 347 -14.17 6.90 20.85
C LYS A 347 -15.18 7.54 19.91
#